data_AF-A0A3B9PSD3-F1
#
_entry.id   AF-A0A3B9PSD3-F1
#
_cell.length_a   1.000
_cell.length_b   1.000
_cell.length_c   1.000
_cell.angle_alpha   90.00
_cell.angle_beta   90.00
_cell.angle_gamma   90.00
#
_symmetry.space_group_name_H-M   'P 1'
#
loop_
_entity.id
_entity.type
_entity.pdbx_description
1 polymer ?
#
loop_
_entity_poly.entity_id
_entity_poly.type
_entity_poly.pdbx_seq_one_letter_code
_entity_poly.pdbx_strand_id
1 'polypeptide(L)'
;PRFQTYWLVALSIFFWSGLLLFSYFLRPRLGNSTTFWVAGIWITGTFFLGWGFFLSRMESTKLNREVIALSPSSQTEDPANGIPLRVFAGDGSSANTNVTPGTSLFLDLDTKGFPRSHQSQSGEKWFLARSSSGTNKGWIKRNEFDPVLDLHL
;
A
#
# COMPACT_ATOMS: atom_id res chain seq x y z
N PRO A 1 -8.04 -0.52 4.64
CA PRO A 1 -8.34 0.31 5.83
C PRO A 1 -8.92 -0.43 7.06
N ARG A 2 -10.00 -1.23 6.92
CA ARG A 2 -10.70 -1.85 8.06
C ARG A 2 -9.80 -2.74 8.94
N PHE A 3 -8.93 -3.55 8.33
CA PHE A 3 -8.01 -4.42 9.06
C PHE A 3 -6.95 -3.66 9.88
N GLN A 4 -6.43 -2.54 9.37
CA GLN A 4 -5.47 -1.71 10.09
C GLN A 4 -6.08 -1.16 11.38
N THR A 5 -7.35 -0.75 11.33
CA THR A 5 -8.08 -0.24 12.49
C THR A 5 -8.21 -1.32 13.57
N TYR A 6 -8.51 -2.58 13.20
CA TYR A 6 -8.58 -3.67 14.18
C TYR A 6 -7.23 -3.91 14.88
N TRP A 7 -6.11 -3.94 14.15
CA TRP A 7 -4.79 -4.06 14.74
C TRP A 7 -4.45 -2.89 15.68
N LEU A 8 -4.79 -1.66 15.29
CA LEU A 8 -4.54 -0.47 16.09
C LEU A 8 -5.36 -0.45 17.40
N VAL A 9 -6.63 -0.85 17.32
CA VAL A 9 -7.51 -0.96 18.50
C VAL A 9 -7.00 -2.06 19.43
N ALA A 10 -6.67 -3.25 18.90
CA ALA A 10 -6.13 -4.35 19.68
C ALA A 10 -4.81 -3.97 20.37
N LEU A 11 -3.89 -3.32 19.65
CA LEU A 11 -2.64 -2.79 20.19
C LEU A 11 -2.89 -1.80 21.33
N SER A 12 -3.82 -0.87 21.13
CA SER A 12 -4.15 0.15 22.13
C SER A 12 -4.72 -0.48 23.41
N ILE A 13 -5.69 -1.39 23.28
CA ILE A 13 -6.31 -2.09 24.42
C ILE A 13 -5.26 -2.92 25.17
N PHE A 14 -4.41 -3.65 24.45
CA PHE A 14 -3.38 -4.49 25.06
C PHE A 14 -2.28 -3.67 25.76
N PHE A 15 -1.87 -2.57 25.14
CA PHE A 15 -0.90 -1.65 25.72
C PHE A 15 -1.41 -1.03 27.02
N TRP A 16 -2.62 -0.45 27.00
CA TRP A 16 -3.19 0.20 28.18
C TRP A 16 -3.56 -0.79 29.28
N SER A 17 -4.11 -1.97 28.95
CA SER A 17 -4.45 -2.98 29.94
C SER A 17 -3.20 -3.52 30.65
N GLY A 18 -2.09 -3.71 29.93
CA GLY A 18 -0.83 -4.12 30.54
C GLY A 18 -0.18 -3.05 31.41
N LEU A 19 -0.29 -1.76 31.07
CA LEU A 19 0.15 -0.66 31.94
C LEU A 19 -0.61 -0.64 33.27
N LEU A 20 -1.94 -0.81 33.21
CA LEU A 20 -2.78 -0.90 34.41
C LEU A 20 -2.42 -2.14 35.25
N LEU A 21 -2.21 -3.29 34.61
CA LEU A 21 -1.74 -4.50 35.29
C LEU A 21 -0.39 -4.24 35.99
N PHE A 22 0.58 -3.67 35.27
CA PHE A 22 1.90 -3.37 35.83
C PHE A 22 1.82 -2.46 37.05
N SER A 23 0.97 -1.43 37.01
CA SER A 23 0.72 -0.53 38.15
C SER A 23 0.14 -1.26 39.37
N TYR A 24 -0.67 -2.30 39.16
CA TYR A 24 -1.20 -3.14 40.23
C TYR A 24 -0.13 -4.06 40.84
N PHE A 25 0.74 -4.64 40.00
CA PHE A 25 1.82 -5.54 40.43
C PHE A 25 3.03 -4.83 41.07
N LEU A 26 3.18 -3.52 40.87
CA LEU A 26 4.18 -2.69 41.57
C LEU A 26 3.90 -2.51 43.07
N ARG A 27 2.75 -2.99 43.58
CA ARG A 27 2.51 -2.99 45.03
C ARG A 27 3.53 -3.90 45.73
N PRO A 28 4.13 -3.47 46.86
CA PRO A 28 5.22 -4.18 47.54
C PRO A 28 4.85 -5.56 48.14
N ARG A 29 3.65 -6.06 47.86
CA ARG A 29 3.09 -7.30 48.41
C ARG A 29 3.27 -8.51 47.48
N LEU A 30 3.70 -8.32 46.24
CA LEU A 30 3.84 -9.36 45.23
C LEU A 30 5.31 -9.67 44.97
N GLY A 31 5.64 -10.95 44.77
CA GLY A 31 7.03 -11.39 44.57
C GLY A 31 7.60 -10.92 43.23
N ASN A 32 8.81 -10.37 43.24
CA ASN A 32 9.48 -9.77 42.08
C ASN A 32 9.50 -10.67 40.82
N SER A 33 9.58 -12.00 40.97
CA SER A 33 9.59 -12.94 39.85
C SER A 33 8.32 -12.87 38.98
N THR A 34 7.14 -12.73 39.61
CA THR A 34 5.86 -12.66 38.88
C THR A 34 5.74 -11.37 38.07
N THR A 35 6.23 -10.25 38.61
CA THR A 35 6.24 -8.95 37.92
C THR A 35 7.11 -8.97 36.68
N PHE A 36 8.28 -9.63 36.72
CA PHE A 36 9.15 -9.77 35.55
C PHE A 36 8.52 -10.63 34.43
N TRP A 37 7.84 -11.73 34.79
CA TRP A 37 7.15 -12.57 33.80
C TRP A 37 6.00 -11.82 33.11
N VAL A 38 5.16 -11.12 33.88
CA VAL A 38 4.05 -10.32 33.34
C VAL A 38 4.59 -9.21 32.42
N ALA A 39 5.66 -8.53 32.84
CA ALA A 39 6.31 -7.51 32.01
C ALA A 39 6.86 -8.09 30.70
N GLY A 40 7.50 -9.27 30.74
CA GLY A 40 8.01 -9.96 29.56
C GLY A 40 6.91 -10.28 28.56
N ILE A 41 5.81 -10.91 29.01
CA ILE A 41 4.66 -11.24 28.15
C ILE A 41 4.05 -9.96 27.55
N TRP A 42 3.92 -8.90 28.34
CA TRP A 42 3.36 -7.65 27.88
C TRP A 42 4.22 -6.97 26.80
N ILE A 43 5.55 -6.91 27.01
CA ILE A 43 6.47 -6.33 26.04
C ILE A 43 6.44 -7.14 24.73
N THR A 44 6.55 -8.47 24.81
CA THR A 44 6.52 -9.34 23.63
C THR A 44 5.18 -9.25 22.90
N GLY A 45 4.06 -9.24 23.61
CA GLY A 45 2.74 -9.09 23.01
C GLY A 45 2.54 -7.73 22.33
N THR A 46 3.02 -6.65 22.96
CA THR A 46 2.97 -5.29 22.37
C THR A 46 3.82 -5.22 21.10
N PHE A 47 5.01 -5.82 21.12
CA PHE A 47 5.86 -5.91 19.93
C PHE A 47 5.19 -6.69 18.81
N PHE A 48 4.59 -7.84 19.10
CA PHE A 48 3.87 -8.66 18.13
C PHE A 48 2.68 -7.91 17.50
N LEU A 49 1.87 -7.23 18.30
CA LEU A 49 0.74 -6.44 17.80
C LEU A 49 1.20 -5.23 16.96
N GLY A 50 2.28 -4.56 17.38
CA GLY A 50 2.89 -3.47 16.63
C GLY A 50 3.44 -3.94 15.27
N TRP A 51 4.07 -5.10 15.25
CA TRP A 51 4.53 -5.76 14.02
C TRP A 51 3.37 -6.10 13.08
N GLY A 52 2.29 -6.69 13.60
CA GLY A 52 1.08 -6.99 12.81
C GLY A 52 0.44 -5.73 12.21
N PHE A 53 0.34 -4.65 12.98
CA PHE A 53 -0.10 -3.35 12.48
C PHE A 53 0.78 -2.83 11.34
N PHE A 54 2.11 -2.90 11.50
CA PHE A 54 3.07 -2.46 10.49
C PHE A 54 2.91 -3.23 9.17
N LEU A 55 2.85 -4.57 9.23
CA LEU A 55 2.63 -5.41 8.05
C LEU A 55 1.29 -5.10 7.38
N SER A 56 0.20 -5.02 8.16
CA SER A 56 -1.12 -4.66 7.64
C SER A 56 -1.11 -3.28 6.96
N ARG A 57 -0.34 -2.34 7.51
CA ARG A 57 -0.16 -1.02 6.91
C ARG A 57 0.53 -1.07 5.55
N MET A 58 1.63 -1.80 5.45
CA MET A 58 2.37 -1.95 4.20
C MET A 58 1.52 -2.60 3.11
N GLU A 59 0.85 -3.70 3.42
CA GLU A 59 0.06 -4.43 2.42
C GLU A 59 -1.18 -3.65 1.97
N SER A 60 -1.89 -2.99 2.88
CA SER A 60 -3.00 -2.11 2.47
C SER A 60 -2.52 -0.94 1.62
N THR A 61 -1.29 -0.44 1.83
CA THR A 61 -0.73 0.66 1.02
C THR A 61 -0.34 0.19 -0.37
N LYS A 62 0.09 -1.07 -0.52
CA LYS A 62 0.32 -1.70 -1.83
C LYS A 62 -1.00 -1.96 -2.56
N LEU A 63 -2.00 -2.49 -1.86
CA LEU A 63 -3.31 -2.77 -2.46
C LEU A 63 -4.03 -1.49 -2.90
N ASN A 64 -3.95 -0.42 -2.10
CA ASN A 64 -4.56 0.88 -2.44
C ASN A 64 -3.92 1.60 -3.63
N ARG A 65 -2.79 1.12 -4.15
CA ARG A 65 -2.15 1.68 -5.35
C ARG A 65 -2.15 0.68 -6.50
N GLU A 66 -2.75 -0.48 -6.30
CA GLU A 66 -2.77 -1.55 -7.28
C GLU A 66 -3.82 -1.23 -8.35
N VAL A 67 -3.37 -1.31 -9.59
CA VAL A 67 -4.19 -1.07 -10.78
C VAL A 67 -3.94 -2.18 -11.79
N ILE A 68 -4.97 -2.55 -12.53
CA ILE A 68 -4.90 -3.56 -13.57
C ILE A 68 -4.80 -2.83 -14.91
N ALA A 69 -3.77 -3.18 -15.68
CA ALA A 69 -3.60 -2.64 -17.01
C ALA A 69 -4.71 -3.14 -17.95
N LEU A 70 -5.40 -2.23 -18.63
CA LEU A 70 -6.49 -2.52 -19.56
C LEU A 70 -6.10 -2.19 -21.00
N SER A 71 -6.52 -3.03 -21.94
CA SER A 71 -6.39 -2.69 -23.36
C SER A 71 -7.26 -1.47 -23.68
N PRO A 72 -6.75 -0.48 -24.43
CA PRO A 72 -7.55 0.67 -24.83
C PRO A 72 -8.76 0.20 -25.65
N SER A 73 -9.96 0.65 -25.27
CA SER A 73 -11.23 0.25 -25.92
C SER A 73 -11.37 0.71 -27.37
N SER A 74 -10.49 1.58 -27.85
CA SER A 74 -10.60 2.28 -29.13
C SER A 74 -9.64 1.81 -30.22
N GLN A 75 -8.92 0.71 -30.03
CA GLN A 75 -7.98 0.24 -31.06
C GLN A 75 -8.18 -1.25 -31.39
N THR A 76 -8.41 -1.49 -32.68
CA THR A 76 -8.25 -2.77 -33.40
C THR A 76 -6.77 -3.21 -33.43
N GLU A 77 -6.02 -2.94 -32.37
CA GLU A 77 -4.65 -3.40 -32.22
C GLU A 77 -4.67 -4.74 -31.50
N ASP A 78 -4.00 -5.72 -32.10
CA ASP A 78 -3.89 -7.06 -31.54
C ASP A 78 -3.47 -6.99 -30.06
N PRO A 79 -4.07 -7.81 -29.17
CA PRO A 79 -3.64 -7.92 -27.77
C PRO A 79 -2.17 -8.33 -27.62
N ALA A 80 -1.50 -8.69 -28.70
CA ALA A 80 -0.08 -9.03 -28.78
C ALA A 80 0.87 -7.83 -28.54
N ASN A 81 0.46 -6.58 -28.81
CA ASN A 81 1.39 -5.43 -28.70
C ASN A 81 1.60 -4.92 -27.26
N GLY A 82 0.75 -5.32 -26.32
CA GLY A 82 0.84 -4.89 -24.92
C GLY A 82 0.51 -3.41 -24.70
N ILE A 83 0.30 -3.02 -23.45
CA ILE A 83 0.01 -1.65 -23.04
C ILE A 83 1.35 -0.92 -22.83
N PRO A 84 1.61 0.20 -23.51
CA PRO A 84 2.89 0.90 -23.42
C PRO A 84 2.97 1.75 -22.15
N LEU A 85 3.94 1.44 -21.29
CA LEU A 85 4.38 2.33 -20.22
C LEU A 85 5.39 3.31 -20.81
N ARG A 86 5.05 4.60 -20.80
CA ARG A 86 5.78 5.65 -21.53
C ARG A 86 6.87 6.32 -20.71
N VAL A 87 7.93 6.83 -21.36
CA VAL A 87 9.05 7.50 -20.69
C VAL A 87 8.61 8.80 -20.01
N PHE A 88 7.73 9.57 -20.66
CA PHE A 88 7.15 10.80 -20.11
C PHE A 88 5.64 10.87 -20.37
N ALA A 89 4.96 11.75 -19.63
CA ALA A 89 3.52 11.95 -19.72
C ALA A 89 3.17 12.84 -20.92
N GLY A 90 2.91 12.25 -22.08
CA GLY A 90 2.46 12.96 -23.28
C GLY A 90 2.32 12.05 -24.50
N ASP A 91 1.50 12.47 -25.46
CA ASP A 91 1.18 11.69 -26.67
C ASP A 91 2.39 11.43 -27.58
N GLY A 92 3.39 12.31 -27.55
CA GLY A 92 4.64 12.14 -28.29
C GLY A 92 5.66 11.22 -27.59
N SER A 93 5.33 10.62 -26.44
CA SER A 93 6.27 9.77 -25.71
C SER A 93 6.36 8.37 -26.32
N SER A 94 7.58 7.91 -26.50
CA SER A 94 7.87 6.50 -26.79
C SER A 94 7.56 5.61 -25.58
N ALA A 95 7.28 4.34 -25.88
CA ALA A 95 7.16 3.29 -24.88
C ALA A 95 8.53 2.97 -24.29
N ASN A 96 8.64 3.02 -22.96
CA ASN A 96 9.80 2.53 -22.23
C ASN A 96 9.76 1.00 -22.10
N THR A 97 8.56 0.45 -21.90
CA THR A 97 8.31 -0.98 -21.76
C THR A 97 6.84 -1.26 -22.07
N ASN A 98 6.53 -2.47 -22.51
CA ASN A 98 5.15 -2.90 -22.77
C ASN A 98 4.75 -3.96 -21.74
N VAL A 99 3.53 -3.86 -21.25
CA VAL A 99 2.98 -4.81 -20.28
C VAL A 99 1.75 -5.49 -20.86
N THR A 100 1.60 -6.78 -20.58
CA THR A 100 0.42 -7.51 -21.04
C THR A 100 -0.85 -6.97 -20.36
N PRO A 101 -1.98 -6.81 -21.08
CA PRO A 101 -3.26 -6.52 -20.45
C PRO A 101 -3.58 -7.52 -19.33
N GLY A 102 -4.21 -7.05 -18.26
CA GLY A 102 -4.46 -7.84 -17.05
C GLY A 102 -3.29 -7.89 -16.06
N THR A 103 -2.13 -7.33 -16.40
CA THR A 103 -1.00 -7.25 -15.47
C THR A 103 -1.29 -6.26 -14.34
N SER A 104 -0.98 -6.68 -13.11
CA SER A 104 -1.02 -5.82 -11.92
C SER A 104 0.17 -4.84 -11.91
N LEU A 105 -0.16 -3.56 -11.80
CA LEU A 105 0.78 -2.46 -11.68
C LEU A 105 0.49 -1.69 -10.39
N PHE A 106 1.50 -0.98 -9.90
CA PHE A 106 1.43 -0.19 -8.69
C PHE A 106 1.73 1.27 -9.02
N LEU A 107 0.84 2.18 -8.63
CA LEU A 107 1.05 3.61 -8.80
C LEU A 107 2.15 4.10 -7.86
N ASP A 108 3.09 4.88 -8.42
CA ASP A 108 4.16 5.49 -7.66
C ASP A 108 3.60 6.68 -6.87
N LEU A 109 4.03 6.86 -5.62
CA LEU A 109 3.53 7.96 -4.78
C LEU A 109 4.46 9.17 -4.84
N ASP A 110 3.87 10.36 -4.67
CA ASP A 110 4.58 11.61 -4.46
C ASP A 110 5.05 11.75 -3.00
N THR A 111 5.65 12.90 -2.67
CA THR A 111 6.11 13.20 -1.30
C THR A 111 4.97 13.35 -0.28
N LYS A 112 3.73 13.54 -0.75
CA LYS A 112 2.53 13.69 0.07
C LYS A 112 1.77 12.36 0.22
N GLY A 113 2.20 11.30 -0.45
CA GLY A 113 1.57 9.99 -0.42
C GLY A 113 0.41 9.83 -1.41
N PHE A 114 0.26 10.73 -2.38
CA PHE A 114 -0.72 10.61 -3.46
C PHE A 114 -0.09 10.01 -4.71
N PRO A 115 -0.85 9.31 -5.57
CA PRO A 115 -0.35 8.84 -6.86
C PRO A 115 0.24 9.98 -7.68
N ARG A 116 1.49 9.82 -8.14
CA ARG A 116 2.13 10.78 -9.03
C ARG A 116 1.32 10.87 -10.31
N SER A 117 0.76 12.03 -10.55
CA SER A 117 -0.02 12.30 -11.75
C SER A 117 0.49 13.53 -12.48
N HIS A 118 0.24 13.55 -13.78
CA HIS A 118 0.51 14.68 -14.66
C HIS A 118 -0.73 14.91 -15.52
N GLN A 119 -1.12 16.16 -15.71
CA GLN A 119 -2.19 16.52 -16.63
C GLN A 119 -1.57 17.20 -17.84
N SER A 120 -1.80 16.64 -19.02
CA SER A 120 -1.34 17.25 -20.27
C SER A 120 -2.12 18.53 -20.57
N GLN A 121 -1.61 19.35 -21.49
CA GLN A 121 -2.32 20.52 -22.00
C GLN A 121 -3.64 20.16 -22.70
N SER A 122 -3.74 18.93 -23.23
CA SER A 122 -4.98 18.37 -23.82
C SER A 122 -6.01 17.92 -22.78
N GLY A 123 -5.68 17.98 -21.49
CA GLY A 123 -6.56 17.58 -20.38
C GLY A 123 -6.46 16.10 -20.00
N GLU A 124 -5.61 15.31 -20.67
CA GLU A 124 -5.41 13.90 -20.35
C GLU A 124 -4.64 13.73 -19.03
N LYS A 125 -5.10 12.79 -18.19
CA LYS A 125 -4.48 12.48 -16.91
C LYS A 125 -3.60 11.24 -17.02
N TRP A 126 -2.34 11.43 -16.67
CA TRP A 126 -1.29 10.42 -16.68
C TRP A 126 -0.89 10.06 -15.25
N PHE A 127 -0.52 8.81 -15.05
CA PHE A 127 -0.05 8.31 -13.75
C PHE A 127 1.25 7.55 -13.93
N LEU A 128 2.15 7.67 -12.97
CA LEU A 128 3.39 6.89 -12.97
C LEU A 128 3.12 5.52 -12.34
N ALA A 129 3.30 4.45 -13.12
CA ALA A 129 3.06 3.09 -12.68
C ALA A 129 4.32 2.23 -12.80
N ARG A 130 4.40 1.16 -12.00
CA ARG A 130 5.48 0.17 -12.06
C ARG A 130 4.99 -1.25 -11.79
N SER A 131 5.70 -2.26 -12.29
CA SER A 131 5.48 -3.67 -11.91
C SER A 131 5.87 -3.93 -10.46
N SER A 132 5.42 -5.06 -9.89
CA SER A 132 5.81 -5.51 -8.54
C SER A 132 7.32 -5.68 -8.38
N SER A 133 7.99 -6.24 -9.39
CA SER A 133 9.46 -6.35 -9.48
C SER A 133 10.15 -5.00 -9.59
N GLY A 134 9.42 -3.99 -10.06
CA GLY A 134 9.92 -2.65 -10.30
C GLY A 134 10.77 -2.50 -11.55
N THR A 135 10.94 -3.56 -12.35
CA THR A 135 11.68 -3.57 -13.62
C THR A 135 10.96 -2.75 -14.69
N ASN A 136 9.64 -2.84 -14.73
CA ASN A 136 8.82 -2.15 -15.70
C ASN A 136 8.27 -0.89 -15.03
N LYS A 137 8.63 0.29 -15.53
CA LYS A 137 8.18 1.58 -14.98
C LYS A 137 7.91 2.55 -16.12
N GLY A 138 6.82 3.30 -16.01
CA GLY A 138 6.52 4.37 -16.94
C GLY A 138 5.16 5.01 -16.71
N TRP A 139 4.84 5.98 -17.54
CA TRP A 139 3.59 6.72 -17.50
C TRP A 139 2.50 5.97 -18.27
N ILE A 140 1.33 5.90 -17.65
CA ILE A 140 0.13 5.26 -18.19
C ILE A 140 -1.05 6.23 -18.11
N LYS A 141 -1.93 6.22 -19.12
CA LYS A 141 -3.13 7.08 -19.13
C LYS A 141 -4.20 6.54 -18.20
N ARG A 142 -5.07 7.42 -17.69
CA ARG A 142 -6.17 7.00 -16.78
C ARG A 142 -7.12 5.96 -17.39
N ASN A 143 -7.33 5.99 -18.71
CA ASN A 143 -8.20 5.06 -19.45
C ASN A 143 -7.50 3.74 -19.85
N GLU A 144 -6.21 3.59 -19.56
CA GLU A 144 -5.42 2.37 -19.85
C GLU A 144 -5.30 1.47 -18.61
N PHE A 145 -5.97 1.80 -17.49
CA PHE A 145 -5.99 0.97 -16.30
C PHE A 145 -7.25 1.18 -15.46
N ASP A 146 -7.61 0.16 -14.69
CA ASP A 146 -8.61 0.27 -13.63
C ASP A 146 -8.04 -0.07 -12.25
N PRO A 147 -8.45 0.65 -11.19
CA PRO A 147 -8.00 0.37 -9.85
C PRO A 147 -8.67 -0.91 -9.31
N VAL A 148 -7.90 -1.74 -8.58
CA VAL A 148 -8.41 -3.01 -8.01
C VAL A 148 -9.43 -2.76 -6.89
N LEU A 149 -9.21 -1.70 -6.12
CA LEU A 149 -10.15 -1.19 -5.14
C LEU A 149 -10.81 0.05 -5.73
N ASP A 150 -12.06 0.33 -5.36
CA ASP A 150 -12.72 1.61 -5.65
C ASP A 150 -11.90 2.76 -5.06
N LEU A 151 -11.00 3.30 -5.88
CA LEU A 151 -10.16 4.44 -5.60
C LEU A 151 -10.75 5.61 -6.39
N HIS A 152 -11.22 6.64 -5.68
CA HIS A 152 -11.56 7.92 -6.28
C HIS A 152 -10.25 8.62 -6.71
N LEU A 153 -9.76 8.27 -7.91
CA LEU A 153 -8.55 8.81 -8.57
C LEU A 153 -8.86 9.99 -9.48
#